data_AF-A0A0A0KBT7-F1
#
_entry.id   AF-A0A0A0KBT7-F1
#
_cell.length_a   1.000
_cell.length_b   1.000
_cell.length_c   1.000
_cell.angle_alpha   90.00
_cell.angle_beta   90.00
_cell.angle_gamma   90.00
#
_symmetry.space_group_name_H-M   'P 1'
#
loop_
_entity.id
_entity.type
_entity.pdbx_description
1 polymer ?
#
loop_
_entity_poly.entity_id
_entity_poly.type
_entity_poly.pdbx_seq_one_letter_code
_entity_poly.pdbx_strand_id
1 'polypeptide(L)'
;MIIKLEDCVQELLKFVLQSSTNGTPDFDLGLSSAFCSSLFKHDPSTSNPLPYSKAGVPPYPLYERLSLALWESLCSGTFCPMYEKMLMKNGESSLKQKEEMWLKLIMDKGSEMVQMLRTLNLELYIDEPFFTQLKDGQKTVEGKYALGKYDRLEPGMLIIVNKCLVFEILDIHRYVSFSDMLESENLQSILPGVESIDEGLQILKSLNREDEEMADSVLALCISSVPFQPYISLAAIISGLSYEGLQGLLGLAHTAGTVADALPPPRSALLSSFVLPYKPEA
;
A
#
# COMPACT_ATOMS: atom_id res chain seq x y z
N MET A 1 9.79 15.91 -9.18
CA MET A 1 9.41 14.48 -9.08
C MET A 1 7.90 14.40 -9.26
N ILE A 2 7.39 13.46 -10.05
CA ILE A 2 5.94 13.25 -10.21
C ILE A 2 5.60 11.97 -9.46
N ILE A 3 4.80 12.07 -8.40
CA ILE A 3 4.31 10.91 -7.66
C ILE A 3 3.36 10.14 -8.57
N LYS A 4 3.64 8.86 -8.80
CA LYS A 4 2.77 7.98 -9.60
C LYS A 4 1.63 7.49 -8.72
N LEU A 5 0.42 7.99 -9.01
CA LEU A 5 -0.78 7.64 -8.23
C LEU A 5 -1.09 6.14 -8.23
N GLU A 6 -0.83 5.45 -9.35
CA GLU A 6 -0.97 4.00 -9.45
C GLU A 6 -0.11 3.26 -8.41
N ASP A 7 1.18 3.63 -8.31
CA ASP A 7 2.09 3.07 -7.31
C ASP A 7 1.59 3.35 -5.88
N CYS A 8 1.03 4.54 -5.62
CA CYS A 8 0.44 4.87 -4.32
C CYS A 8 -0.76 3.99 -4.00
N VAL A 9 -1.67 3.74 -4.95
CA VAL A 9 -2.81 2.85 -4.73
C VAL A 9 -2.34 1.43 -4.41
N GLN A 10 -1.30 0.95 -5.09
CA GLN A 10 -0.71 -0.36 -4.81
C GLN A 10 -0.09 -0.45 -3.41
N GLU A 11 0.76 0.50 -3.03
CA GLU A 11 1.40 0.49 -1.70
C GLU A 11 0.39 0.75 -0.58
N LEU A 12 -0.63 1.57 -0.81
CA LEU A 12 -1.74 1.75 0.12
C LEU A 12 -2.51 0.44 0.33
N LEU A 13 -2.81 -0.29 -0.75
CA LEU A 13 -3.52 -1.56 -0.65
C LEU A 13 -2.70 -2.58 0.15
N LYS A 14 -1.40 -2.65 -0.14
CA LYS A 14 -0.46 -3.49 0.61
C LYS A 14 -0.44 -3.12 2.09
N PHE A 15 -0.29 -1.83 2.42
CA PHE A 15 -0.31 -1.32 3.79
C PHE A 15 -1.61 -1.66 4.54
N VAL A 16 -2.76 -1.46 3.90
CA VAL A 16 -4.09 -1.75 4.48
C VAL A 16 -4.25 -3.24 4.78
N LEU A 17 -3.92 -4.10 3.80
CA LEU A 17 -4.04 -5.55 3.96
C LEU A 17 -3.07 -6.09 5.03
N GLN A 18 -1.81 -5.62 5.06
CA GLN A 18 -0.82 -6.04 6.06
C GLN A 18 -1.18 -5.55 7.47
N SER A 19 -1.72 -4.33 7.60
CA SER A 19 -2.19 -3.82 8.90
C SER A 19 -3.31 -4.70 9.48
N SER A 20 -4.18 -5.23 8.63
CA SER A 20 -5.26 -6.15 9.06
C SER A 20 -4.75 -7.51 9.55
N THR A 21 -3.60 -7.99 9.05
CA THR A 21 -3.02 -9.27 9.47
C THR A 21 -2.22 -9.17 10.77
N ASN A 22 -1.68 -8.00 11.08
CA ASN A 22 -0.76 -7.80 12.20
C ASN A 22 -1.46 -7.52 13.54
N GLY A 23 -2.81 -7.57 13.60
CA GLY A 23 -3.58 -7.60 14.85
C GLY A 23 -3.81 -6.26 15.54
N THR A 24 -3.38 -5.14 14.96
CA THR A 24 -3.63 -3.78 15.47
C THR A 24 -4.01 -2.78 14.38
N PRO A 25 -5.01 -3.06 13.52
CA PRO A 25 -5.45 -2.05 12.56
C PRO A 25 -6.32 -1.00 13.27
N ASP A 26 -6.13 0.27 12.90
CA ASP A 26 -7.03 1.38 13.30
C ASP A 26 -8.42 1.30 12.62
N PHE A 27 -8.67 0.21 11.87
CA PHE A 27 -9.84 0.00 11.03
C PHE A 27 -10.18 -1.49 10.93
N ASP A 28 -11.46 -1.81 10.71
CA ASP A 28 -11.93 -3.17 10.46
C ASP A 28 -12.29 -3.34 8.98
N LEU A 29 -11.62 -4.30 8.31
CA LEU A 29 -11.89 -4.63 6.92
C LEU A 29 -13.06 -5.61 6.76
N GLY A 30 -13.51 -6.28 7.82
CA GLY A 30 -14.48 -7.38 7.72
C GLY A 30 -13.96 -8.60 6.95
N LEU A 31 -12.63 -8.69 6.75
CA LEU A 31 -11.94 -9.77 6.04
C LEU A 31 -11.16 -10.63 7.03
N SER A 32 -11.09 -11.94 6.78
CA SER A 32 -10.26 -12.84 7.58
C SER A 32 -8.78 -12.60 7.33
N SER A 33 -7.95 -12.74 8.36
CA SER A 33 -6.48 -12.63 8.21
C SER A 33 -5.92 -13.65 7.21
N ALA A 34 -6.56 -14.82 7.12
CA ALA A 34 -6.23 -15.86 6.14
C ALA A 34 -6.52 -15.43 4.69
N PHE A 35 -7.62 -14.71 4.45
CA PHE A 35 -7.95 -14.13 3.15
C PHE A 35 -6.92 -13.08 2.76
N CYS A 36 -6.67 -12.09 3.63
CA CYS A 36 -5.68 -11.04 3.40
C CYS A 36 -4.28 -11.62 3.14
N SER A 37 -3.84 -12.57 3.95
CA SER A 37 -2.53 -13.23 3.76
C SER A 37 -2.45 -14.03 2.46
N SER A 38 -3.57 -14.60 2.01
CA SER A 38 -3.61 -15.36 0.76
C SER A 38 -3.49 -14.48 -0.49
N LEU A 39 -3.83 -13.19 -0.41
CA LEU A 39 -3.62 -12.22 -1.49
C LEU A 39 -2.12 -11.96 -1.78
N PHE A 40 -1.26 -12.17 -0.79
CA PHE A 40 0.20 -11.99 -0.89
C PHE A 40 0.97 -13.24 -1.32
N LYS A 41 0.30 -14.39 -1.51
CA LYS A 41 0.98 -15.62 -1.95
C LYS A 41 1.73 -15.38 -3.25
N HIS A 42 2.93 -15.91 -3.37
CA HIS A 42 3.69 -15.91 -4.63
C HIS A 42 3.52 -17.24 -5.35
N ASP A 43 3.52 -17.20 -6.68
CA ASP A 43 3.56 -18.40 -7.50
C ASP A 43 5.01 -18.72 -7.91
N PRO A 44 5.59 -19.85 -7.46
CA PRO A 44 6.96 -20.23 -7.82
C PRO A 44 7.15 -20.56 -9.32
N SER A 45 6.08 -20.78 -10.10
CA SER A 45 6.20 -21.02 -11.54
C SER A 45 5.96 -19.74 -12.34
N THR A 46 6.98 -18.91 -12.50
CA THR A 46 6.97 -17.72 -13.38
C THR A 46 7.44 -18.04 -14.82
N SER A 47 7.82 -19.29 -15.10
CA SER A 47 8.58 -19.68 -16.29
C SER A 47 7.83 -19.63 -17.62
N ASN A 48 6.54 -19.27 -17.66
CA ASN A 48 5.83 -18.98 -18.91
C ASN A 48 4.69 -17.97 -18.66
N PRO A 49 4.89 -16.66 -18.91
CA PRO A 49 3.80 -15.70 -18.92
C PRO A 49 2.87 -16.04 -20.09
N LEU A 50 1.78 -16.75 -19.80
CA LEU A 50 0.66 -16.77 -20.72
C LEU A 50 0.11 -15.33 -20.83
N PRO A 51 -0.37 -14.90 -22.00
CA PRO A 51 -1.05 -13.62 -22.13
C PRO A 51 -2.17 -13.52 -21.08
N TYR A 52 -2.24 -12.40 -20.37
CA TYR A 52 -3.13 -12.17 -19.23
C TYR A 52 -4.60 -12.55 -19.50
N SER A 53 -5.08 -12.40 -20.75
CA SER A 53 -6.46 -12.71 -21.13
C SER A 53 -6.79 -14.19 -21.36
N LYS A 54 -5.82 -15.12 -21.25
CA LYS A 54 -6.02 -16.55 -21.57
C LYS A 54 -5.71 -17.52 -20.42
N ALA A 55 -5.38 -17.01 -19.23
CA ALA A 55 -5.10 -17.85 -18.07
C ALA A 55 -6.38 -18.08 -17.25
N GLY A 56 -6.76 -19.34 -17.05
CA GLY A 56 -7.90 -19.70 -16.18
C GLY A 56 -7.67 -19.45 -14.68
N VAL A 57 -6.44 -19.10 -14.27
CA VAL A 57 -6.07 -18.72 -12.91
C VAL A 57 -5.32 -17.39 -12.97
N PRO A 58 -5.70 -16.37 -12.18
CA PRO A 58 -4.99 -15.10 -12.14
C PRO A 58 -3.51 -15.26 -11.74
N PRO A 59 -2.56 -14.46 -12.30
CA PRO A 59 -1.18 -14.48 -11.86
C PRO A 59 -1.07 -13.86 -10.48
N TYR A 60 -0.37 -14.56 -9.61
CA TYR A 60 -0.04 -14.12 -8.26
C TYR A 60 1.16 -13.16 -8.28
N PRO A 61 1.28 -12.28 -7.26
CA PRO A 61 0.37 -12.16 -6.12
C PRO A 61 -0.94 -11.42 -6.48
N LEU A 62 -2.04 -11.80 -5.84
CA LEU A 62 -3.38 -11.29 -6.20
C LEU A 62 -3.59 -9.84 -5.77
N TYR A 63 -2.89 -9.34 -4.74
CA TYR A 63 -3.02 -7.95 -4.33
C TYR A 63 -2.61 -6.97 -5.43
N GLU A 64 -1.63 -7.31 -6.28
CA GLU A 64 -1.23 -6.49 -7.45
C GLU A 64 -2.33 -6.44 -8.52
N ARG A 65 -3.12 -7.50 -8.64
CA ARG A 65 -4.26 -7.55 -9.56
C ARG A 65 -5.42 -6.73 -9.04
N LEU A 66 -5.65 -6.79 -7.72
CA LEU A 66 -6.63 -5.95 -7.05
C LEU A 66 -6.27 -4.46 -7.15
N SER A 67 -5.00 -4.09 -6.92
CA SER A 67 -4.59 -2.68 -7.03
C SER A 67 -4.78 -2.15 -8.45
N LEU A 68 -4.43 -2.94 -9.46
CA LEU A 68 -4.61 -2.55 -10.85
C LEU A 68 -6.11 -2.41 -11.21
N ALA A 69 -6.95 -3.37 -10.83
CA ALA A 69 -8.40 -3.30 -11.07
C ALA A 69 -9.05 -2.10 -10.37
N LEU A 70 -8.65 -1.81 -9.13
CA LEU A 70 -9.09 -0.63 -8.39
C LEU A 70 -8.69 0.66 -9.11
N TRP A 71 -7.42 0.75 -9.52
CA TRP A 71 -6.90 1.91 -10.25
C TRP A 71 -7.62 2.11 -11.59
N GLU A 72 -7.80 1.06 -12.39
CA GLU A 72 -8.55 1.11 -13.65
C GLU A 72 -10.01 1.51 -13.43
N SER A 73 -10.63 1.04 -12.35
CA SER A 73 -11.99 1.42 -12.01
C SER A 73 -12.10 2.91 -11.67
N LEU A 74 -11.13 3.45 -10.92
CA LEU A 74 -11.05 4.87 -10.61
C LEU A 74 -10.80 5.74 -11.84
N CYS A 75 -9.96 5.29 -12.77
CA CYS A 75 -9.65 6.04 -13.98
C CYS A 75 -10.80 6.03 -15.00
N SER A 76 -11.45 4.88 -15.17
CA SER A 76 -12.50 4.70 -16.18
C SER A 76 -13.88 5.17 -15.69
N GLY A 77 -14.10 5.25 -14.38
CA GLY A 77 -15.42 5.45 -13.82
C GLY A 77 -16.35 4.26 -14.06
N THR A 78 -15.79 3.06 -14.27
CA THR A 78 -16.54 1.80 -14.46
C THR A 78 -15.98 0.72 -13.56
N PHE A 79 -16.77 -0.29 -13.20
CA PHE A 79 -16.25 -1.43 -12.46
C PHE A 79 -15.46 -2.31 -13.44
N CYS A 80 -14.14 -2.41 -13.25
CA CYS A 80 -13.22 -3.11 -14.16
C CYS A 80 -12.67 -4.41 -13.56
N PRO A 81 -13.31 -5.57 -13.82
CA PRO A 81 -12.71 -6.87 -13.52
C PRO A 81 -11.44 -7.14 -14.34
N MET A 82 -10.43 -7.76 -13.73
CA MET A 82 -9.19 -8.15 -14.41
C MET A 82 -9.35 -9.19 -15.52
N TYR A 83 -10.44 -9.97 -15.52
CA TYR A 83 -10.70 -11.00 -16.52
C TYR A 83 -12.10 -10.84 -17.11
N GLU A 84 -12.19 -11.15 -18.42
CA GLU A 84 -13.46 -11.23 -19.12
C GLU A 84 -14.37 -12.24 -18.43
N LYS A 85 -15.54 -11.78 -18.00
CA LYS A 85 -16.53 -12.65 -17.36
C LYS A 85 -17.04 -13.67 -18.38
N MET A 86 -17.08 -14.94 -17.98
CA MET A 86 -17.94 -15.91 -18.66
C MET A 86 -19.40 -15.47 -18.49
N LEU A 87 -20.06 -15.10 -19.60
CA LEU A 87 -21.47 -14.70 -19.62
C LEU A 87 -22.36 -15.86 -19.18
N MET A 88 -22.83 -15.84 -17.93
CA MET A 88 -23.86 -16.73 -17.41
C MET A 88 -25.22 -16.02 -17.52
N LYS A 89 -26.11 -16.54 -18.36
CA LYS A 89 -27.41 -15.91 -18.72
C LYS A 89 -28.42 -15.73 -17.55
N ASN A 90 -28.14 -16.26 -16.36
CA ASN A 90 -29.05 -16.19 -15.21
C ASN A 90 -28.42 -15.38 -14.07
N GLY A 91 -29.11 -14.35 -13.57
CA GLY A 91 -28.69 -13.54 -12.41
C GLY A 91 -28.08 -12.16 -12.72
N GLU A 92 -28.07 -11.74 -13.99
CA GLU A 92 -27.41 -10.50 -14.44
C GLU A 92 -27.94 -9.22 -13.79
N SER A 93 -29.22 -9.14 -13.41
CA SER A 93 -29.80 -7.92 -12.84
C SER A 93 -29.32 -7.63 -11.41
N SER A 94 -29.21 -8.67 -10.56
CA SER A 94 -28.74 -8.55 -9.18
C SER A 94 -27.23 -8.24 -9.12
N LEU A 95 -26.44 -8.87 -9.99
CA LEU A 95 -25.00 -8.62 -10.08
C LEU A 95 -24.70 -7.21 -10.57
N LYS A 96 -25.38 -6.72 -11.61
CA LYS A 96 -25.20 -5.34 -12.09
C LYS A 96 -25.51 -4.32 -11.00
N GLN A 97 -26.56 -4.54 -10.22
CA GLN A 97 -26.90 -3.68 -9.09
C GLN A 97 -25.78 -3.65 -8.04
N LYS A 98 -25.17 -4.79 -7.71
CA LYS A 98 -24.02 -4.84 -6.79
C LYS A 98 -22.80 -4.13 -7.36
N GLU A 99 -22.48 -4.32 -8.64
CA GLU A 99 -21.38 -3.63 -9.30
C GLU A 99 -21.56 -2.11 -9.31
N GLU A 100 -22.77 -1.61 -9.53
CA GLU A 100 -23.09 -0.19 -9.43
C GLU A 100 -22.89 0.33 -7.99
N MET A 101 -23.29 -0.45 -6.98
CA MET A 101 -23.05 -0.11 -5.57
C MET A 101 -21.56 -0.06 -5.22
N TRP A 102 -20.80 -1.06 -5.65
CA TRP A 102 -19.34 -1.12 -5.45
C TRP A 102 -18.62 -0.01 -6.18
N LEU A 103 -18.99 0.26 -7.44
CA LEU A 103 -18.43 1.34 -8.23
C LEU A 103 -18.69 2.69 -7.56
N LYS A 104 -19.92 2.92 -7.10
CA LYS A 104 -20.25 4.15 -6.37
C LYS A 104 -19.34 4.33 -5.14
N LEU A 105 -19.13 3.27 -4.36
CA LEU A 105 -18.22 3.31 -3.22
C LEU A 105 -16.77 3.60 -3.64
N ILE A 106 -16.27 2.92 -4.68
CA ILE A 106 -14.93 3.14 -5.24
C ILE A 106 -14.78 4.59 -5.67
N MET A 107 -15.75 5.17 -6.37
CA MET A 107 -15.68 6.55 -6.84
C MET A 107 -15.79 7.55 -5.69
N ASP A 108 -16.73 7.36 -4.78
CA ASP A 108 -16.96 8.26 -3.64
C ASP A 108 -15.68 8.33 -2.77
N LYS A 109 -15.18 7.18 -2.30
CA LYS A 109 -14.00 7.15 -1.42
C LYS A 109 -12.67 7.26 -2.14
N GLY A 110 -12.57 6.73 -3.35
CA GLY A 110 -11.36 6.82 -4.14
C GLY A 110 -11.10 8.23 -4.64
N SER A 111 -12.13 9.04 -4.89
CA SER A 111 -11.95 10.45 -5.24
C SER A 111 -11.37 11.28 -4.08
N GLU A 112 -11.83 11.06 -2.83
CA GLU A 112 -11.26 11.67 -1.61
C GLU A 112 -9.76 11.34 -1.51
N MET A 113 -9.41 10.05 -1.66
CA MET A 113 -8.03 9.57 -1.65
C MET A 113 -7.18 10.20 -2.76
N VAL A 114 -7.64 10.14 -4.02
CA VAL A 114 -6.90 10.64 -5.18
C VAL A 114 -6.73 12.16 -5.12
N GLN A 115 -7.72 12.90 -4.63
CA GLN A 115 -7.62 14.35 -4.46
C GLN A 115 -6.49 14.70 -3.49
N MET A 116 -6.41 14.00 -2.34
CA MET A 116 -5.29 14.16 -1.41
C MET A 116 -3.95 13.79 -2.04
N LEU A 117 -3.85 12.63 -2.71
CA LEU A 117 -2.58 12.20 -3.30
C LEU A 117 -2.06 13.17 -4.37
N ARG A 118 -2.95 13.88 -5.07
CA ARG A 118 -2.59 14.90 -6.07
C ARG A 118 -1.99 16.17 -5.47
N THR A 119 -2.21 16.47 -4.18
CA THR A 119 -1.62 17.64 -3.53
C THR A 119 -0.22 17.38 -2.99
N LEU A 120 0.30 16.16 -3.11
CA LEU A 120 1.58 15.76 -2.54
C LEU A 120 2.71 16.09 -3.52
N ASN A 121 3.74 16.76 -3.01
CA ASN A 121 4.86 17.26 -3.82
C ASN A 121 6.18 16.51 -3.59
N LEU A 122 6.25 15.74 -2.51
CA LEU A 122 7.44 15.01 -2.10
C LEU A 122 7.06 13.64 -1.56
N GLU A 123 7.80 12.63 -2.02
CA GLU A 123 7.81 11.28 -1.49
C GLU A 123 9.11 11.07 -0.74
N LEU A 124 9.02 10.54 0.48
CA LEU A 124 10.15 10.06 1.27
C LEU A 124 10.04 8.55 1.44
N TYR A 125 11.19 7.89 1.35
CA TYR A 125 11.31 6.48 1.74
C TYR A 125 12.00 6.39 3.10
N ILE A 126 11.41 5.60 3.99
CA ILE A 126 11.84 5.45 5.39
C ILE A 126 11.76 3.98 5.77
N ASP A 127 12.87 3.41 6.22
CA ASP A 127 12.93 2.00 6.62
C ASP A 127 12.37 1.75 8.02
N GLU A 128 12.06 0.49 8.30
CA GLU A 128 11.78 0.03 9.67
C GLU A 128 13.06 0.08 10.53
N PRO A 129 12.95 0.40 11.84
CA PRO A 129 11.72 0.59 12.62
C PRO A 129 11.14 2.02 12.55
N PHE A 130 11.83 2.95 11.87
CA PHE A 130 11.48 4.37 11.88
C PHE A 130 10.15 4.66 11.19
N PHE A 131 9.77 3.87 10.20
CA PHE A 131 8.45 3.95 9.57
C PHE A 131 7.32 3.69 10.57
N THR A 132 7.39 2.58 11.33
CA THR A 132 6.41 2.29 12.39
C THR A 132 6.42 3.37 13.46
N GLN A 133 7.60 3.86 13.87
CA GLN A 133 7.70 4.94 14.86
C GLN A 133 7.08 6.26 14.38
N LEU A 134 7.12 6.57 13.08
CA LEU A 134 6.41 7.71 12.50
C LEU A 134 4.90 7.51 12.53
N LYS A 135 4.43 6.32 12.15
CA LYS A 135 3.01 5.96 12.20
C LYS A 135 2.45 6.14 13.61
N ASP A 136 3.19 5.66 14.62
CA ASP A 136 2.78 5.69 16.02
C ASP A 136 3.03 7.06 16.71
N GLY A 137 3.58 8.04 15.98
CA GLY A 137 3.86 9.39 16.49
C GLY A 137 5.03 9.49 17.47
N GLN A 138 5.86 8.45 17.56
CA GLN A 138 7.07 8.44 18.40
C GLN A 138 8.19 9.25 17.75
N LYS A 139 8.38 9.07 16.45
CA LYS A 139 9.30 9.86 15.63
C LYS A 139 8.55 11.05 15.04
N THR A 140 9.13 12.24 15.12
CA THR A 140 8.51 13.50 14.65
C THR A 140 9.47 14.39 13.86
N VAL A 141 10.75 14.01 13.79
CA VAL A 141 11.77 14.73 13.01
C VAL A 141 12.47 13.75 12.08
N GLU A 142 12.56 14.10 10.80
CA GLU A 142 13.32 13.34 9.80
C GLU A 142 14.56 14.12 9.35
N GLY A 143 15.73 13.53 9.59
CA GLY A 143 17.02 14.09 9.20
C GLY A 143 17.39 13.69 7.78
N LYS A 144 17.53 14.67 6.87
CA LYS A 144 17.94 14.46 5.46
C LYS A 144 19.09 15.37 5.09
N TYR A 145 19.91 14.95 4.13
CA TYR A 145 20.83 15.89 3.46
C TYR A 145 20.06 16.95 2.70
N ALA A 146 20.56 18.19 2.69
CA ALA A 146 19.86 19.32 2.12
C ALA A 146 20.02 19.41 0.58
N LEU A 147 19.38 18.48 -0.11
CA LEU A 147 19.39 18.37 -1.57
C LEU A 147 18.34 19.28 -2.23
N GLY A 148 18.56 19.62 -3.50
CA GLY A 148 17.69 20.52 -4.25
C GLY A 148 16.22 20.07 -4.40
N LYS A 149 15.93 18.78 -4.19
CA LYS A 149 14.54 18.27 -4.10
C LYS A 149 13.76 18.83 -2.91
N TYR A 150 14.45 19.37 -1.90
CA TYR A 150 13.88 19.92 -0.68
C TYR A 150 13.79 21.46 -0.67
N ASP A 151 14.37 22.15 -1.66
CA ASP A 151 14.47 23.63 -1.68
C ASP A 151 13.12 24.35 -1.68
N ARG A 152 12.07 23.66 -2.13
CA ARG A 152 10.71 24.19 -2.23
C ARG A 152 9.80 23.74 -1.09
N LEU A 153 10.35 23.06 -0.09
CA LEU A 153 9.57 22.67 1.08
C LEU A 153 9.32 23.89 1.96
N GLU A 154 8.08 24.01 2.42
CA GLU A 154 7.61 25.06 3.32
C GLU A 154 6.73 24.42 4.39
N PRO A 155 6.68 24.99 5.61
CA PRO A 155 5.69 24.63 6.61
C PRO A 155 4.26 24.65 6.05
N GLY A 156 3.44 23.68 6.43
CA GLY A 156 2.08 23.46 5.93
C GLY A 156 1.99 22.59 4.67
N MET A 157 3.12 22.27 4.02
CA MET A 157 3.13 21.34 2.90
C MET A 157 2.93 19.90 3.35
N LEU A 158 2.25 19.12 2.51
CA LEU A 158 2.03 17.69 2.72
C LEU A 158 3.08 16.85 1.96
N ILE A 159 3.59 15.83 2.65
CA ILE A 159 4.52 14.84 2.11
C ILE A 159 3.94 13.43 2.27
N ILE A 160 4.41 12.49 1.45
CA ILE A 160 4.07 11.08 1.58
C ILE A 160 5.29 10.25 1.96
N VAL A 161 5.13 9.38 2.94
CA VAL A 161 6.15 8.42 3.37
C VAL A 161 5.75 7.04 2.88
N ASN A 162 6.70 6.34 2.24
CA ASN A 162 6.53 4.99 1.68
C ASN A 162 5.26 4.84 0.84
N LYS A 163 4.86 5.91 0.13
CA LYS A 163 3.65 5.99 -0.69
C LYS A 163 2.32 5.68 0.03
N CYS A 164 2.28 5.64 1.36
CA CYS A 164 1.09 5.20 2.10
C CYS A 164 0.69 6.07 3.32
N LEU A 165 1.64 6.77 3.95
CA LEU A 165 1.34 7.67 5.08
C LEU A 165 1.58 9.12 4.68
N VAL A 166 0.65 10.00 5.02
CA VAL A 166 0.73 11.43 4.74
C VAL A 166 1.09 12.18 6.02
N PHE A 167 2.01 13.14 5.90
CA PHE A 167 2.41 14.01 7.00
C PHE A 167 2.42 15.46 6.53
N GLU A 168 2.17 16.37 7.47
CA GLU A 168 2.35 17.81 7.29
C GLU A 168 3.72 18.22 7.82
N ILE A 169 4.42 19.07 7.07
CA ILE A 169 5.65 19.71 7.54
C ILE A 169 5.28 20.83 8.49
N LEU A 170 5.73 20.73 9.74
CA LEU A 170 5.54 21.76 10.75
C LEU A 170 6.62 22.82 10.71
N ASP A 171 7.87 22.39 10.54
CA ASP A 171 9.03 23.27 10.48
C ASP A 171 10.19 22.61 9.74
N ILE A 172 11.15 23.43 9.29
CA ILE A 172 12.34 23.01 8.57
C ILE A 172 13.55 23.74 9.13
N HIS A 173 14.40 23.02 9.84
CA HIS A 173 15.66 23.56 10.34
C HIS A 173 16.83 23.10 9.48
N ARG A 174 17.83 23.97 9.31
CA ARG A 174 19.04 23.68 8.53
C ARG A 174 20.27 23.73 9.42
N TYR A 175 21.12 22.72 9.30
CA TYR A 175 22.35 22.56 10.07
C TYR A 175 23.54 22.28 9.15
N VAL A 176 24.75 22.57 9.65
CA VAL A 176 25.99 22.33 8.90
C VAL A 176 26.27 20.83 8.79
N SER A 177 25.96 20.04 9.82
CA SER A 177 26.14 18.60 9.83
C SER A 177 25.06 17.87 10.63
N PHE A 178 24.98 16.54 10.48
CA PHE A 178 24.14 15.71 11.33
C PHE A 178 24.54 15.76 12.81
N SER A 179 25.82 16.00 13.14
CA SER A 179 26.24 16.18 14.53
C SER A 179 25.57 17.40 15.14
N ASP A 180 25.66 18.55 14.45
CA ASP A 180 25.05 19.80 14.91
C ASP A 180 23.52 19.67 15.05
N MET A 181 22.90 18.95 14.12
CA MET A 181 21.47 18.65 14.15
C MET A 181 21.11 17.80 15.38
N LEU A 182 21.83 16.71 15.65
CA LEU A 182 21.57 15.82 16.80
C LEU A 182 21.85 16.49 18.16
N GLU A 183 22.78 17.45 18.19
CA GLU A 183 23.08 18.25 19.39
C GLU A 183 22.01 19.33 19.67
N SER A 184 21.35 19.82 18.62
CA SER A 184 20.36 20.91 18.71
C SER A 184 18.93 20.39 18.87
N GLU A 185 18.59 19.33 18.15
CA GLU A 185 17.27 18.70 18.14
C GLU A 185 17.16 17.64 19.26
N ASN A 186 15.93 17.28 19.62
CA ASN A 186 15.73 16.18 20.55
C ASN A 186 16.06 14.84 19.87
N LEU A 187 17.11 14.14 20.31
CA LEU A 187 17.50 12.83 19.78
C LEU A 187 16.34 11.83 19.72
N GLN A 188 15.46 11.78 20.73
CA GLN A 188 14.32 10.86 20.74
C GLN A 188 13.26 11.20 19.70
N SER A 189 13.16 12.47 19.27
CA SER A 189 12.25 12.88 18.20
C SER A 189 12.75 12.46 16.81
N ILE A 190 14.06 12.27 16.66
CA ILE A 190 14.72 11.86 15.41
C ILE A 190 14.91 10.34 15.36
N LEU A 191 15.42 9.74 16.43
CA LEU A 191 15.76 8.33 16.55
C LEU A 191 15.24 7.78 17.90
N PRO A 192 13.92 7.54 18.03
CA PRO A 192 13.36 6.97 19.26
C PRO A 192 14.05 5.66 19.66
N GLY A 193 14.45 5.57 20.92
CA GLY A 193 15.13 4.39 21.49
C GLY A 193 16.65 4.40 21.38
N VAL A 194 17.26 5.39 20.73
CA VAL A 194 18.72 5.57 20.67
C VAL A 194 19.18 6.44 21.83
N GLU A 195 20.22 6.02 22.57
CA GLU A 195 20.62 6.68 23.82
C GLU A 195 21.77 7.68 23.65
N SER A 196 22.52 7.62 22.55
CA SER A 196 23.72 8.46 22.35
C SER A 196 23.76 9.15 20.98
N ILE A 197 24.38 10.34 20.95
CA ILE A 197 24.59 11.11 19.71
C ILE A 197 25.49 10.34 18.74
N ASP A 198 26.54 9.67 19.24
CA ASP A 198 27.48 8.91 18.41
C ASP A 198 26.79 7.76 17.65
N GLU A 199 25.96 6.98 18.35
CA GLU A 199 25.16 5.93 17.73
C GLU A 199 24.14 6.53 16.74
N GLY A 200 23.47 7.61 17.15
CA GLY A 200 22.50 8.28 16.29
C GLY A 200 23.10 8.81 14.99
N LEU A 201 24.33 9.33 15.06
CA LEU A 201 25.07 9.81 13.89
C LEU A 201 25.40 8.66 12.92
N GLN A 202 25.81 7.50 13.44
CA GLN A 202 26.09 6.32 12.61
C GLN A 202 24.83 5.83 11.90
N ILE A 203 23.70 5.79 12.61
CA ILE A 203 22.40 5.40 12.05
C ILE A 203 21.98 6.38 10.95
N LEU A 204 21.95 7.69 11.23
CA LEU A 204 21.53 8.71 10.25
C LEU A 204 22.38 8.70 8.98
N LYS A 205 23.71 8.55 9.11
CA LYS A 205 24.59 8.42 7.95
C LYS A 205 24.30 7.16 7.15
N SER A 206 24.02 6.03 7.82
CA SER A 206 23.67 4.79 7.13
C SER A 206 22.35 4.93 6.36
N LEU A 207 21.34 5.59 6.94
CA LEU A 207 20.03 5.79 6.32
C LEU A 207 20.06 6.76 5.13
N ASN A 208 21.02 7.68 5.11
CA ASN A 208 21.14 8.72 4.09
C ASN A 208 22.38 8.56 3.19
N ARG A 209 22.98 7.37 3.15
CA ARG A 209 24.28 7.12 2.49
C ARG A 209 24.33 7.59 1.03
N GLU A 210 23.24 7.41 0.29
CA GLU A 210 23.18 7.76 -1.14
C GLU A 210 23.22 9.28 -1.40
N ASP A 211 22.87 10.08 -0.40
CA ASP A 211 22.69 11.53 -0.53
C ASP A 211 23.92 12.33 -0.02
N GLU A 212 24.92 11.67 0.60
CA GLU A 212 26.06 12.31 1.30
C GLU A 212 27.01 13.08 0.37
N GLU A 213 27.32 12.56 -0.81
CA GLU A 213 28.29 13.18 -1.74
C GLU A 213 27.79 14.48 -2.38
N MET A 214 26.51 14.81 -2.19
CA MET A 214 25.80 15.84 -2.97
C MET A 214 25.35 17.05 -2.15
N ALA A 215 25.58 17.07 -0.84
CA ALA A 215 25.03 18.08 0.06
C ALA A 215 26.08 18.73 0.95
N ASP A 216 26.03 20.05 1.03
CA ASP A 216 26.89 20.87 1.90
C ASP A 216 26.27 21.13 3.30
N SER A 217 25.03 20.68 3.52
CA SER A 217 24.28 20.88 4.77
C SER A 217 23.22 19.79 4.96
N VAL A 218 22.60 19.75 6.13
CA VAL A 218 21.50 18.83 6.46
C VAL A 218 20.25 19.59 6.89
N LEU A 219 19.10 18.92 6.80
CA LEU A 219 17.78 19.40 7.19
C LEU A 219 17.21 18.50 8.28
N ALA A 220 16.60 19.13 9.29
CA ALA A 220 15.63 18.49 10.16
C ALA A 220 14.23 18.85 9.65
N LEU A 221 13.49 17.87 9.15
CA LEU A 221 12.09 18.03 8.74
C LEU A 221 11.20 17.67 9.93
N CYS A 222 10.65 18.67 10.61
CA CYS A 222 9.67 18.45 11.68
C CYS A 222 8.32 18.15 11.04
N ILE A 223 7.73 17.00 11.37
CA ILE A 223 6.51 16.51 10.72
C ILE A 223 5.48 16.04 11.73
N SER A 224 4.20 16.14 11.36
CA SER A 224 3.08 15.61 12.15
C SER A 224 2.10 14.83 11.29
N SER A 225 1.49 13.80 11.89
CA SER A 225 0.41 13.06 11.25
C SER A 225 -0.79 13.96 11.01
N VAL A 226 -1.41 13.83 9.83
CA VAL A 226 -2.65 14.53 9.50
C VAL A 226 -3.87 13.68 9.87
N PRO A 227 -5.00 14.29 10.29
CA PRO A 227 -6.20 13.55 10.70
C PRO A 227 -6.81 12.67 9.61
N PHE A 228 -6.66 13.06 8.35
CA PHE A 228 -7.17 12.29 7.22
C PHE A 228 -6.02 11.64 6.46
N GLN A 229 -6.04 10.32 6.42
CA GLN A 229 -5.03 9.52 5.74
C GLN A 229 -5.63 8.80 4.53
N PRO A 230 -4.88 8.64 3.43
CA PRO A 230 -5.37 7.97 2.22
C PRO A 230 -5.75 6.50 2.47
N TYR A 231 -5.07 5.83 3.40
CA TYR A 231 -5.40 4.44 3.76
C TYR A 231 -6.78 4.30 4.40
N ILE A 232 -7.33 5.35 5.02
CA ILE A 232 -8.69 5.32 5.61
C ILE A 232 -9.73 5.17 4.51
N SER A 233 -9.59 5.95 3.43
CA SER A 233 -10.47 5.86 2.27
C SER A 233 -10.37 4.49 1.60
N LEU A 234 -9.14 3.98 1.44
CA LEU A 234 -8.95 2.67 0.84
C LEU A 234 -9.50 1.55 1.74
N ALA A 235 -9.28 1.59 3.05
CA ALA A 235 -9.86 0.63 3.99
C ALA A 235 -11.39 0.62 3.92
N ALA A 236 -12.03 1.79 3.79
CA ALA A 236 -13.48 1.88 3.60
C ALA A 236 -13.95 1.24 2.28
N ILE A 237 -13.19 1.42 1.18
CA ILE A 237 -13.47 0.73 -0.10
C ILE A 237 -13.37 -0.78 0.10
N ILE A 238 -12.27 -1.27 0.65
CA ILE A 238 -12.02 -2.71 0.83
C ILE A 238 -13.10 -3.34 1.73
N SER A 239 -13.45 -2.67 2.84
CA SER A 239 -14.50 -3.11 3.76
C SER A 239 -15.87 -3.18 3.08
N GLY A 240 -16.26 -2.14 2.32
CA GLY A 240 -17.56 -2.11 1.64
C GLY A 240 -17.65 -3.00 0.39
N LEU A 241 -16.53 -3.33 -0.26
CA LEU A 241 -16.47 -4.34 -1.30
C LEU A 241 -16.72 -5.74 -0.73
N SER A 242 -16.24 -6.00 0.50
CA SER A 242 -16.24 -7.33 1.14
C SER A 242 -15.54 -8.39 0.27
N TYR A 243 -15.69 -9.68 0.62
CA TYR A 243 -15.16 -10.78 -0.20
C TYR A 243 -15.65 -10.71 -1.65
N GLU A 244 -16.97 -10.53 -1.83
CA GLU A 244 -17.63 -10.63 -3.12
C GLU A 244 -17.15 -9.56 -4.12
N GLY A 245 -17.02 -8.30 -3.67
CA GLY A 245 -16.56 -7.21 -4.51
C GLY A 245 -15.08 -7.34 -4.89
N LEU A 246 -14.23 -7.78 -3.94
CA LEU A 246 -12.81 -8.02 -4.22
C LEU A 246 -12.61 -9.18 -5.20
N GLN A 247 -13.34 -10.27 -5.01
CA GLN A 247 -13.35 -11.40 -5.95
C GLN A 247 -13.91 -10.97 -7.31
N GLY A 248 -14.93 -10.11 -7.34
CA GLY A 248 -15.45 -9.48 -8.55
C GLY A 248 -14.41 -8.68 -9.32
N LEU A 249 -13.60 -7.86 -8.63
CA LEU A 249 -12.47 -7.14 -9.24
C LEU A 249 -11.38 -8.08 -9.77
N LEU A 250 -11.15 -9.21 -9.08
CA LEU A 250 -10.28 -10.28 -9.55
C LEU A 250 -10.88 -11.10 -10.71
N GLY A 251 -12.09 -10.78 -11.18
CA GLY A 251 -12.78 -11.52 -12.24
C GLY A 251 -13.22 -12.94 -11.83
N LEU A 252 -13.32 -13.21 -10.53
CA LEU A 252 -13.73 -14.51 -10.01
C LEU A 252 -15.26 -14.63 -10.04
N ALA A 253 -15.75 -15.74 -10.58
CA ALA A 253 -17.18 -16.02 -10.64
C ALA A 253 -17.65 -16.72 -9.35
N HIS A 254 -18.75 -16.24 -8.79
CA HIS A 254 -19.47 -16.95 -7.73
C HIS A 254 -20.40 -17.99 -8.35
N THR A 255 -20.15 -19.26 -8.05
CA THR A 255 -21.03 -20.36 -8.43
C THR A 255 -21.66 -20.96 -7.17
N ALA A 256 -22.85 -21.55 -7.30
CA ALA A 256 -23.50 -22.21 -6.17
C ALA A 256 -22.60 -23.33 -5.63
N GLY A 257 -22.30 -23.29 -4.33
CA GLY A 257 -21.45 -24.26 -3.65
C GLY A 257 -19.99 -23.84 -3.45
N THR A 258 -19.56 -22.65 -3.89
CA THR A 258 -18.24 -22.11 -3.53
C THR A 258 -18.25 -21.46 -2.15
N VAL A 259 -17.11 -21.54 -1.45
CA VAL A 259 -16.92 -20.85 -0.18
C VAL A 259 -16.74 -19.35 -0.46
N ALA A 260 -17.43 -18.51 0.31
CA ALA A 260 -17.50 -17.06 0.07
C ALA A 260 -16.12 -16.37 0.11
N ASP A 261 -15.20 -16.81 0.96
CA ASP A 261 -13.86 -16.24 1.11
C ASP A 261 -12.76 -17.05 0.39
N ALA A 262 -13.12 -17.99 -0.49
CA ALA A 262 -12.12 -18.75 -1.22
C ALA A 262 -11.44 -17.91 -2.31
N LEU A 263 -10.12 -17.92 -2.30
CA LEU A 263 -9.29 -17.49 -3.42
C LEU A 263 -8.82 -18.72 -4.20
N PRO A 264 -8.55 -18.60 -5.51
CA PRO A 264 -7.94 -19.70 -6.24
C PRO A 264 -6.59 -20.12 -5.59
N PRO A 265 -6.08 -21.32 -5.88
CA PRO A 265 -4.69 -21.64 -5.60
C PRO A 265 -3.77 -21.04 -6.68
N PRO A 266 -2.48 -20.82 -6.39
CA PRO A 266 -1.48 -20.53 -7.41
C PRO A 266 -1.47 -21.58 -8.53
N ARG A 267 -1.07 -21.18 -9.75
CA ARG A 267 -1.12 -22.05 -10.92
C ARG A 267 -0.22 -23.27 -10.74
N SER A 268 0.97 -23.10 -10.15
CA SER A 268 1.85 -24.22 -9.81
C SER A 268 1.21 -25.24 -8.88
N ALA A 269 0.45 -24.79 -7.87
CA ALA A 269 -0.26 -25.67 -6.93
C ALA A 269 -1.41 -26.43 -7.62
N LEU A 270 -2.11 -25.76 -8.54
CA LEU A 270 -3.14 -26.40 -9.36
C LEU A 270 -2.52 -27.45 -10.28
N LEU A 271 -1.41 -27.12 -10.97
CA LEU A 271 -0.71 -28.06 -11.84
C LEU A 271 -0.15 -29.28 -11.09
N SER A 272 0.42 -29.08 -9.90
CA SER A 272 0.96 -30.18 -9.09
C SER A 272 -0.11 -31.16 -8.62
N SER A 273 -1.35 -30.70 -8.38
CA SER A 273 -2.46 -31.60 -8.02
C SER A 273 -2.83 -32.60 -9.12
N PHE A 274 -2.54 -32.30 -10.39
CA PHE A 274 -2.76 -33.23 -11.51
C PHE A 274 -1.62 -34.26 -11.67
N VAL A 275 -0.48 -34.04 -11.02
CA VAL A 275 0.72 -34.91 -11.12
C VAL A 275 0.78 -35.92 -9.97
N LEU A 276 0.07 -35.68 -8.87
CA LEU A 276 0.04 -36.62 -7.74
C LEU A 276 -0.82 -37.84 -8.08
N PRO A 277 -0.26 -39.08 -8.08
CA PRO A 277 -1.06 -40.27 -8.27
C PRO A 277 -2.04 -40.42 -7.10
N TYR A 278 -3.32 -40.52 -7.42
CA TYR A 278 -4.36 -40.86 -6.44
C TYR A 278 -4.01 -42.21 -5.81
N LYS A 279 -3.73 -42.20 -4.49
CA LYS A 279 -3.66 -43.43 -3.69
C LYS A 279 -4.99 -43.54 -2.94
N PRO A 280 -5.93 -44.39 -3.38
CA PRO A 280 -7.08 -44.70 -2.56
C PRO A 280 -6.57 -45.35 -1.26
N GLU A 281 -7.08 -44.89 -0.13
CA GLU A 281 -6.93 -45.62 1.12
C GLU A 281 -7.62 -46.97 0.95
N ALA A 282 -6.85 -48.05 1.08
CA ALA A 282 -7.32 -49.43 1.02
C ALA A 282 -7.66 -49.95 2.41
#